data_AF-J7QBL5-F1
#
_entry.id   AF-J7QBL5-F1
#
_cell.length_a   1.000
_cell.length_b   1.000
_cell.length_c   1.000
_cell.angle_alpha   90.00
_cell.angle_beta   90.00
_cell.angle_gamma   90.00
#
_symmetry.space_group_name_H-M   'P 1'
#
loop_
_entity.id
_entity.type
_entity.pdbx_description
1 polymer ?
#
loop_
_entity_poly.entity_id
_entity_poly.type
_entity_poly.pdbx_seq_one_letter_code
_entity_poly.pdbx_strand_id
1 'polypeptide(L)'
;NMAWLSVFAAVMSFFYSFVGFGLGAAKVIENGVIKGGIGGIPLASPMQKVWRVAQSLGDITFAYPYTLVLLEIEDTLRSPPAESKTMKAASRASIAITTFFYLGCGCFGYAAFGDGTPGNLLTGFGEPYWLIDLANLCVVLHLLGGYQ
;
A
#
# COMPACT_ATOMS: atom_id res chain seq x y z
N ASN A 1 24.70 8.86 -10.88
CA ASN A 1 23.36 9.11 -11.47
C ASN A 1 22.45 7.98 -11.03
N MET A 2 21.72 8.17 -9.92
CA MET A 2 20.90 7.14 -9.26
C MET A 2 19.41 7.21 -9.65
N ALA A 3 19.00 8.20 -10.45
CA ALA A 3 17.59 8.44 -10.78
C ALA A 3 16.90 7.22 -11.42
N TRP A 4 17.64 6.41 -12.19
CA TRP A 4 17.09 5.21 -12.82
C TRP A 4 16.67 4.14 -11.79
N LEU A 5 17.37 4.04 -10.66
CA LEU A 5 17.03 3.11 -9.57
C LEU A 5 15.73 3.55 -8.90
N SER A 6 15.54 4.85 -8.67
CA SER A 6 14.29 5.38 -8.11
C SER A 6 13.10 5.11 -9.04
N VAL A 7 13.28 5.30 -10.35
CA VAL A 7 12.24 4.96 -11.35
C VAL A 7 11.96 3.45 -11.34
N PHE A 8 12.99 2.62 -11.33
CA PHE A 8 12.84 1.17 -11.28
C PHE A 8 12.09 0.71 -10.02
N ALA A 9 12.49 1.21 -8.85
CA ALA A 9 11.84 0.92 -7.57
C ALA A 9 10.37 1.35 -7.57
N ALA A 10 10.06 2.53 -8.12
CA ALA A 10 8.69 3.00 -8.28
C ALA A 10 7.88 2.06 -9.20
N VAL A 11 8.41 1.65 -10.35
CA VAL A 11 7.73 0.72 -11.27
C VAL A 11 7.43 -0.62 -10.58
N MET A 12 8.38 -1.17 -9.82
CA MET A 12 8.16 -2.38 -9.02
C MET A 12 7.02 -2.17 -8.00
N SER A 13 6.98 -1.01 -7.35
CA SER A 13 5.95 -0.62 -6.37
C SER A 13 4.54 -0.57 -6.97
N PHE A 14 4.39 0.11 -8.11
CA PHE A 14 3.12 0.14 -8.83
C PHE A 14 2.70 -1.26 -9.27
N PHE A 15 3.63 -2.06 -9.79
CA PHE A 15 3.32 -3.40 -10.29
C PHE A 15 2.70 -4.29 -9.21
N TYR A 16 3.37 -4.49 -8.07
CA TYR A 16 2.83 -5.36 -7.03
C TYR A 16 1.54 -4.79 -6.42
N SER A 17 1.40 -3.46 -6.36
CA SER A 17 0.20 -2.80 -5.84
C SER A 17 -1.01 -3.03 -6.75
N PHE A 18 -0.83 -2.93 -8.07
CA PHE A 18 -1.86 -3.28 -9.06
C PHE A 18 -2.23 -4.76 -9.02
N VAL A 19 -1.24 -5.66 -8.84
CA VAL A 19 -1.51 -7.09 -8.69
C VAL A 19 -2.37 -7.37 -7.45
N GLY A 20 -1.98 -6.84 -6.28
CA GLY A 20 -2.76 -7.03 -5.05
C GLY A 20 -4.18 -6.48 -5.14
N PHE A 21 -4.33 -5.25 -5.66
CA PHE A 21 -5.62 -4.62 -5.92
C PHE A 21 -6.47 -5.43 -6.90
N GLY A 22 -5.90 -5.81 -8.05
CA GLY A 22 -6.59 -6.53 -9.11
C GLY A 22 -7.01 -7.93 -8.71
N LEU A 23 -6.15 -8.68 -8.03
CA LEU A 23 -6.49 -9.99 -7.48
C LEU A 23 -7.57 -9.88 -6.40
N GLY A 24 -7.52 -8.85 -5.55
CA GLY A 24 -8.58 -8.57 -4.58
C GLY A 24 -9.93 -8.34 -5.26
N ALA A 25 -9.97 -7.47 -6.27
CA ALA A 25 -11.18 -7.20 -7.03
C ALA A 25 -11.71 -8.46 -7.77
N ALA A 26 -10.82 -9.21 -8.43
CA ALA A 26 -11.16 -10.46 -9.08
C ALA A 26 -11.74 -11.47 -8.08
N LYS A 27 -11.17 -11.56 -6.87
CA LYS A 27 -11.65 -12.48 -5.84
C LYS A 27 -13.02 -12.10 -5.29
N VAL A 28 -13.31 -10.80 -5.16
CA VAL A 28 -14.66 -10.33 -4.80
C VAL A 28 -15.69 -10.76 -5.86
N ILE A 29 -15.35 -10.61 -7.14
CA ILE A 29 -16.20 -11.03 -8.26
C ILE A 29 -16.41 -12.55 -8.24
N GLU A 30 -15.34 -13.32 -8.06
CA GLU A 30 -15.38 -14.79 -7.99
C GLU A 30 -16.24 -15.28 -6.82
N ASN A 31 -16.10 -14.65 -5.64
CA ASN A 31 -16.91 -15.00 -4.47
C ASN A 31 -18.41 -14.76 -4.70
N GLY A 32 -18.78 -13.80 -5.55
CA GLY A 32 -20.16 -13.36 -5.76
C GLY A 32 -20.81 -12.66 -4.55
N VAL A 33 -20.07 -12.50 -3.46
CA VAL A 33 -20.52 -11.87 -2.20
C VAL A 33 -19.38 -11.10 -1.55
N ILE A 34 -19.72 -10.05 -0.81
CA ILE A 34 -18.79 -9.31 0.04
C ILE A 34 -18.68 -10.02 1.39
N LYS A 35 -17.50 -10.54 1.72
CA LYS A 35 -17.26 -11.25 2.98
C LYS A 35 -17.00 -10.32 4.17
N GLY A 36 -16.48 -9.13 3.91
CA GLY A 36 -16.22 -8.12 4.94
C GLY A 36 -17.50 -7.48 5.46
N GLY A 37 -17.65 -7.41 6.79
CA GLY A 37 -18.77 -6.72 7.45
C GLY A 37 -18.39 -5.32 7.94
N ILE A 38 -19.37 -4.41 8.02
CA ILE A 38 -19.20 -3.05 8.56
C ILE A 38 -18.74 -3.03 10.03
N GLY A 39 -19.02 -4.11 10.76
CA GLY A 39 -18.61 -4.26 12.15
C GLY A 39 -17.11 -4.54 12.31
N GLY A 40 -16.39 -4.92 11.24
CA GLY A 40 -15.01 -5.39 11.35
C GLY A 40 -14.89 -6.74 12.07
N ILE A 41 -13.65 -7.18 12.28
CA ILE A 41 -13.31 -8.48 12.88
C ILE A 41 -13.93 -8.64 14.28
N PRO A 42 -14.71 -9.70 14.57
CA PRO A 42 -15.28 -9.94 15.89
C PRO A 42 -14.16 -10.23 16.91
N LEU A 43 -14.26 -9.65 18.10
CA LEU A 43 -13.30 -9.84 19.19
C LEU A 43 -14.04 -10.11 20.51
N ALA A 44 -13.36 -10.80 21.43
CA ALA A 44 -13.98 -11.29 22.66
C ALA A 44 -14.42 -10.19 23.63
N SER A 45 -13.83 -8.99 23.54
CA SER A 45 -14.26 -7.84 24.35
C SER A 45 -14.22 -6.50 23.61
N PRO A 46 -15.04 -5.51 24.02
CA PRO A 46 -14.98 -4.15 23.49
C PRO A 46 -13.59 -3.51 23.63
N MET A 47 -12.87 -3.81 24.71
CA MET A 47 -11.53 -3.25 24.94
C MET A 47 -10.52 -3.76 23.91
N GLN A 48 -10.60 -5.04 23.54
CA GLN A 48 -9.79 -5.60 22.46
C GLN A 48 -10.15 -4.97 21.11
N LYS A 49 -11.43 -4.66 20.87
CA LYS A 49 -11.90 -3.93 19.68
C LYS A 49 -11.25 -2.56 19.58
N VAL A 50 -11.31 -1.76 20.65
CA VAL A 50 -10.67 -0.44 20.72
C VAL A 50 -9.17 -0.56 20.48
N TRP A 51 -8.51 -1.51 21.14
CA TRP A 51 -7.07 -1.73 20.97
C TRP A 51 -6.69 -2.14 19.54
N ARG A 52 -7.50 -2.98 18.88
CA ARG A 52 -7.26 -3.40 17.50
C ARG A 52 -7.46 -2.24 16.51
N VAL A 53 -8.44 -1.37 16.74
CA VAL A 53 -8.62 -0.14 15.97
C VAL A 53 -7.41 0.78 16.15
N ALA A 54 -6.94 0.97 17.39
CA ALA A 54 -5.75 1.78 17.66
C ALA A 54 -4.49 1.23 16.95
N GLN A 55 -4.28 -0.10 16.93
CA GLN A 55 -3.22 -0.72 16.14
C GLN A 55 -3.35 -0.41 14.65
N SER A 56 -4.55 -0.55 14.08
CA SER A 56 -4.77 -0.25 12.65
C SER A 56 -4.49 1.21 12.30
N LEU A 57 -4.78 2.16 13.21
CA LEU A 57 -4.41 3.56 13.03
C LEU A 57 -2.89 3.77 13.11
N GLY A 58 -2.21 3.03 13.99
CA GLY A 58 -0.75 2.96 14.05
C GLY A 58 -0.14 2.45 12.74
N ASP A 59 -0.67 1.35 12.21
CA ASP A 59 -0.22 0.77 10.93
C ASP A 59 -0.40 1.74 9.76
N ILE A 60 -1.55 2.45 9.70
CA ILE A 60 -1.77 3.51 8.70
C ILE A 60 -0.74 4.62 8.87
N THR A 61 -0.51 5.09 10.09
CA THR A 61 0.45 6.18 10.36
C THR A 61 1.87 5.77 9.97
N PHE A 62 2.27 4.53 10.28
CA PHE A 62 3.57 3.98 9.94
C PHE A 62 3.78 3.84 8.42
N ALA A 63 2.70 3.68 7.65
CA ALA A 63 2.77 3.62 6.19
C ALA A 63 3.05 4.98 5.51
N TYR A 64 3.00 6.10 6.23
CA TYR A 64 3.28 7.44 5.70
C TYR A 64 4.49 8.13 6.37
N PRO A 65 5.71 7.54 6.40
CA PRO A 65 6.88 8.14 7.05
C PRO A 65 7.57 9.22 6.19
N TYR A 66 6.93 9.68 5.10
CA TYR A 66 7.57 10.55 4.11
C TYR A 66 7.98 11.93 4.65
N THR A 67 7.41 12.36 5.78
CA THR A 67 7.78 13.62 6.44
C THR A 67 9.25 13.65 6.87
N LEU A 68 9.85 12.48 7.14
CA LEU A 68 11.25 12.36 7.54
C LEU A 68 12.21 12.74 6.40
N VAL A 69 11.86 12.40 5.17
CA VAL A 69 12.69 12.64 3.97
C VAL A 69 12.25 13.87 3.18
N LEU A 70 11.11 14.48 3.54
CA LEU A 70 10.54 15.61 2.79
C LEU A 70 11.51 16.79 2.71
N LEU A 71 12.08 17.19 3.85
CA LEU A 71 13.00 18.33 3.94
C LEU A 71 14.32 18.06 3.19
N GLU A 72 14.81 16.82 3.26
CA GLU A 72 16.02 16.39 2.54
C GLU A 72 15.81 16.43 1.02
N ILE A 73 14.64 16.02 0.54
CA ILE A 73 14.29 16.13 -0.89
C ILE A 73 14.16 17.59 -1.29
N GLU A 74 13.48 18.42 -0.48
CA GLU A 74 13.26 19.83 -0.78
C GLU A 74 14.59 20.60 -0.95
N ASP A 75 15.58 20.33 -0.09
CA ASP A 75 16.92 20.93 -0.16
C ASP A 75 17.70 20.58 -1.45
N THR A 76 17.32 19.49 -2.14
CA THR A 76 17.96 19.07 -3.41
C THR A 76 17.26 19.58 -4.66
N LEU A 77 16.05 20.13 -4.53
CA LEU A 77 15.27 20.59 -5.67
C LEU A 77 15.88 21.86 -6.25
N ARG A 78 15.87 21.98 -7.59
CA ARG A 78 16.39 23.17 -8.27
C ARG A 78 15.29 24.19 -8.48
N SER A 79 15.60 25.44 -8.16
CA SER A 79 14.78 26.60 -8.52
C SER A 79 15.25 27.20 -9.86
N PRO A 80 14.36 27.78 -10.71
CA PRO A 80 12.89 27.90 -10.56
C PRO A 80 12.09 26.68 -11.08
N PRO A 81 10.84 26.45 -10.61
CA PRO A 81 10.09 27.21 -9.61
C PRO A 81 10.56 26.92 -8.17
N ALA A 82 10.08 27.69 -7.19
CA ALA A 82 10.41 27.49 -5.78
C ALA A 82 10.22 26.03 -5.35
N GLU A 83 11.19 25.49 -4.62
CA GLU A 83 11.27 24.08 -4.19
C GLU A 83 10.00 23.62 -3.50
N SER A 84 9.47 24.44 -2.58
CA SER A 84 8.18 24.21 -1.92
C SER A 84 6.99 24.04 -2.87
N LYS A 85 6.96 24.69 -4.03
CA LYS A 85 5.89 24.50 -5.04
C LYS A 85 6.01 23.14 -5.71
N THR A 86 7.22 22.77 -6.11
CA THR A 86 7.51 21.47 -6.72
C THR A 86 7.23 20.35 -5.71
N MET A 87 7.73 20.48 -4.48
CA MET A 87 7.56 19.51 -3.42
C MET A 87 6.09 19.36 -3.01
N LYS A 88 5.33 20.45 -2.89
CA LYS A 88 3.89 20.39 -2.61
C LYS A 88 3.10 19.66 -3.69
N ALA A 89 3.46 19.86 -4.97
CA ALA A 89 2.82 19.14 -6.07
C ALA A 89 3.14 17.64 -6.02
N ALA A 90 4.41 17.28 -5.81
CA ALA A 90 4.87 15.90 -5.68
C ALA A 90 4.23 15.19 -4.48
N SER A 91 4.24 15.81 -3.30
CA SER A 91 3.62 15.26 -2.08
C SER A 91 2.11 15.04 -2.26
N ARG A 92 1.40 15.98 -2.87
CA ARG A 92 -0.04 15.82 -3.13
C ARG A 92 -0.32 14.65 -4.07
N ALA A 93 0.47 14.49 -5.13
CA ALA A 93 0.33 13.37 -6.05
C ALA A 93 0.65 12.04 -5.35
N SER A 94 1.75 11.99 -4.59
CA SER A 94 2.17 10.81 -3.83
C SER A 94 1.10 10.35 -2.85
N ILE A 95 0.58 11.26 -2.01
CA ILE A 95 -0.48 10.94 -1.04
C ILE A 95 -1.73 10.41 -1.76
N ALA A 96 -2.15 11.05 -2.85
CA ALA A 96 -3.34 10.62 -3.59
C ALA A 96 -3.17 9.22 -4.18
N ILE A 97 -2.03 8.94 -4.80
CA ILE A 97 -1.72 7.64 -5.41
C ILE A 97 -1.63 6.56 -4.34
N THR A 98 -0.87 6.79 -3.27
CA THR A 98 -0.70 5.83 -2.18
C THR A 98 -2.03 5.54 -1.47
N THR A 99 -2.83 6.58 -1.22
CA THR A 99 -4.18 6.41 -0.65
C THR A 99 -5.06 5.56 -1.55
N PHE A 100 -5.05 5.79 -2.86
CA PHE A 100 -5.82 5.00 -3.81
C PHE A 100 -5.46 3.51 -3.73
N PHE A 101 -4.17 3.16 -3.74
CA PHE A 101 -3.74 1.76 -3.67
C PHE A 101 -4.00 1.13 -2.30
N TYR A 102 -3.72 1.83 -1.21
CA TYR A 102 -3.96 1.30 0.14
C TYR A 102 -5.43 1.06 0.40
N LEU A 103 -6.29 1.99 -0.02
CA LEU A 103 -7.73 1.85 0.12
C LEU A 103 -8.26 0.77 -0.83
N GLY A 104 -7.74 0.68 -2.06
CA GLY A 104 -8.04 -0.39 -2.99
C GLY A 104 -7.70 -1.78 -2.43
N CYS A 105 -6.43 -2.01 -2.08
CA CYS A 105 -5.96 -3.26 -1.50
C CYS A 105 -6.69 -3.61 -0.19
N GLY A 106 -6.87 -2.63 0.71
CA GLY A 106 -7.57 -2.82 1.98
C GLY A 106 -9.05 -3.16 1.80
N CYS A 107 -9.78 -2.37 0.99
CA CYS A 107 -11.22 -2.58 0.77
C CYS A 107 -11.50 -3.85 -0.01
N PHE A 108 -10.81 -4.09 -1.13
CA PHE A 108 -11.03 -5.30 -1.93
C PHE A 108 -10.49 -6.55 -1.25
N GLY A 109 -9.38 -6.46 -0.53
CA GLY A 109 -8.88 -7.55 0.31
C GLY A 109 -9.88 -7.92 1.41
N TYR A 110 -10.38 -6.94 2.15
CA TYR A 110 -11.38 -7.18 3.19
C TYR A 110 -12.73 -7.66 2.62
N ALA A 111 -13.14 -7.16 1.46
CA ALA A 111 -14.32 -7.67 0.77
C ALA A 111 -14.14 -9.11 0.28
N ALA A 112 -12.92 -9.49 -0.14
CA ALA A 112 -12.61 -10.83 -0.64
C ALA A 112 -12.46 -11.89 0.45
N PHE A 113 -11.91 -11.52 1.61
CA PHE A 113 -11.50 -12.45 2.66
C PHE A 113 -12.22 -12.24 4.01
N GLY A 114 -12.85 -11.08 4.22
CA GLY A 114 -13.53 -10.75 5.46
C GLY A 114 -12.60 -10.82 6.67
N ASP A 115 -13.04 -11.49 7.73
CA ASP A 115 -12.26 -11.64 8.96
C ASP A 115 -10.98 -12.48 8.78
N GLY A 116 -10.90 -13.25 7.69
CA GLY A 116 -9.73 -14.03 7.31
C GLY A 116 -8.71 -13.27 6.46
N THR A 117 -8.84 -11.93 6.34
CA THR A 117 -7.90 -11.13 5.54
C THR A 117 -6.49 -11.25 6.10
N PRO A 118 -5.50 -11.69 5.30
CA PRO A 118 -4.13 -11.82 5.74
C PRO A 118 -3.45 -10.45 5.89
N GLY A 119 -2.43 -10.37 6.75
CA GLY A 119 -1.63 -9.14 6.90
C GLY A 119 -0.84 -8.77 5.64
N ASN A 120 -0.33 -9.77 4.92
CA ASN A 120 0.15 -9.60 3.55
C ASN A 120 -0.95 -10.06 2.60
N LEU A 121 -1.58 -9.13 1.88
CA LEU A 121 -2.69 -9.43 0.98
C LEU A 121 -2.35 -10.53 -0.04
N LEU A 122 -1.11 -10.55 -0.54
CA LEU A 122 -0.68 -11.50 -1.58
C LEU A 122 -0.71 -12.96 -1.10
N THR A 123 -0.58 -13.22 0.21
CA THR A 123 -0.64 -14.58 0.75
C THR A 123 -2.07 -15.11 0.87
N GLY A 124 -3.08 -14.28 0.63
CA GLY A 124 -4.49 -14.69 0.62
C GLY A 124 -4.93 -15.33 -0.70
N PHE A 125 -4.16 -15.13 -1.77
CA PHE A 125 -4.49 -15.67 -3.09
C PHE A 125 -3.85 -17.04 -3.29
N GLY A 126 -4.61 -17.96 -3.89
CA GLY A 126 -4.13 -19.31 -4.23
C GLY A 126 -3.66 -19.41 -5.68
N GLU A 127 -4.37 -18.83 -6.64
CA GLU A 127 -3.99 -18.85 -8.06
C GLU A 127 -4.15 -17.47 -8.70
N PRO A 128 -3.36 -17.14 -9.75
CA PRO A 128 -2.25 -17.94 -10.30
C PRO A 128 -0.91 -17.71 -9.55
N TYR A 129 -0.23 -18.79 -9.15
CA TYR A 129 0.99 -18.74 -8.33
C TYR A 129 2.12 -17.89 -8.92
N TRP A 130 2.37 -18.00 -10.23
CA TRP A 130 3.46 -17.26 -10.88
C TRP A 130 3.32 -15.74 -10.76
N LEU A 131 2.07 -15.23 -10.75
CA LEU A 131 1.80 -13.80 -10.65
C LEU A 131 2.04 -13.31 -9.22
N ILE A 132 1.69 -14.14 -8.24
CA ILE A 132 1.93 -13.88 -6.81
C ILE A 132 3.44 -13.90 -6.54
N ASP A 133 4.18 -14.87 -7.08
CA ASP A 133 5.63 -14.97 -6.95
C ASP A 133 6.33 -13.77 -7.57
N LEU A 134 5.90 -13.37 -8.78
CA LEU A 134 6.42 -12.17 -9.45
C LEU A 134 6.12 -10.90 -8.65
N ALA A 135 4.92 -10.76 -8.09
CA ALA A 135 4.58 -9.62 -7.25
C ALA A 135 5.43 -9.57 -5.97
N ASN A 136 5.67 -10.71 -5.31
CA ASN A 136 6.57 -10.77 -4.16
C ASN A 136 8.03 -10.44 -4.55
N LEU A 137 8.50 -10.88 -5.72
CA LEU A 137 9.81 -10.47 -6.24
C LEU A 137 9.87 -8.95 -6.44
N CYS A 138 8.82 -8.34 -7.00
CA CYS A 138 8.73 -6.88 -7.14
C CYS A 138 8.74 -6.17 -5.79
N VAL A 139 8.13 -6.71 -4.73
CA VAL A 139 8.24 -6.16 -3.37
C VAL A 139 9.70 -6.14 -2.91
N VAL A 140 10.42 -7.26 -3.07
CA VAL A 140 11.85 -7.32 -2.71
C VAL A 140 12.67 -6.31 -3.49
N LEU A 141 12.47 -6.22 -4.81
CA LEU A 141 13.20 -5.28 -5.67
C LEU A 141 12.89 -3.81 -5.33
N HIS A 142 11.64 -3.49 -4.99
CA HIS A 142 11.26 -2.17 -4.50
C HIS A 142 12.00 -1.84 -3.20
N LEU A 143 12.02 -2.75 -2.22
CA LEU A 143 12.69 -2.53 -0.94
C LEU A 143 14.22 -2.37 -1.09
N LEU A 144 14.85 -3.16 -1.95
CA LEU A 144 16.27 -3.01 -2.27
C LEU A 144 16.55 -1.65 -2.92
N GLY A 145 15.69 -1.23 -3.84
CA GLY A 145 15.76 0.11 -4.43
C GLY A 145 15.49 1.23 -3.42
N GLY A 146 14.74 0.98 -2.34
CA GLY A 146 14.48 1.94 -1.28
C GLY A 146 15.62 2.11 -0.26
N TYR A 147 16.62 1.22 -0.28
CA TYR A 147 17.78 1.30 0.63
C TYR A 147 18.90 2.24 0.12
N GLN A 148 18.82 2.69 -1.14
CA GLN A 148 19.77 3.65 -1.72
C GLN A 148 19.64 5.04 -1.11
#